data_AF-A0A959CL14-F1
#
_entry.id   AF-A0A959CL14-F1
#
_cell.length_a   1.000
_cell.length_b   1.000
_cell.length_c   1.000
_cell.angle_alpha   90.00
_cell.angle_beta   90.00
_cell.angle_gamma   90.00
#
_symmetry.space_group_name_H-M   'P 1'
#
loop_
_entity.id
_entity.type
_entity.pdbx_description
1 polymer ?
#
loop_
_entity_poly.entity_id
_entity_poly.type
_entity_poly.pdbx_seq_one_letter_code
_entity_poly.pdbx_strand_id
1 'polypeptide(L)' 'MQSVPKDKLHLIYPDTDGEPMAENTLQFEWIVLIKLGLEACFTDRYDVFVAGDLFWYPVEGRPDIRLAPDVMAVIGRH' A
#
# COMPACT_ATOMS: atom_id res chain seq x y z
N MET A 1 -53.56 -1.88 10.24
CA MET A 1 -52.68 -3.03 9.98
C MET A 1 -51.31 -2.48 9.58
N GLN A 2 -50.29 -2.72 10.40
CA GLN A 2 -48.91 -2.27 10.18
C GLN A 2 -48.23 -3.14 9.09
N SER A 3 -47.19 -2.61 8.43
CA SER A 3 -45.92 -3.33 8.39
C SER A 3 -44.76 -2.34 8.22
N VAL A 4 -43.72 -2.58 9.03
CA VAL A 4 -42.55 -1.74 9.32
C VAL A 4 -41.58 -1.69 8.12
N PRO A 5 -40.81 -0.61 7.91
CA PRO A 5 -39.92 -0.46 6.75
C PRO A 5 -38.88 -1.58 6.69
N LYS A 6 -38.63 -2.07 5.46
CA LYS A 6 -37.63 -3.10 5.13
C LYS A 6 -36.34 -2.88 5.92
N ASP A 7 -35.99 -3.93 6.64
CA ASP A 7 -34.91 -4.08 7.60
C ASP A 7 -33.70 -3.17 7.40
N LYS A 8 -33.30 -2.58 8.54
CA LYS A 8 -31.99 -2.00 8.81
C LYS A 8 -30.89 -2.72 8.05
N LEU A 9 -30.28 -1.99 7.12
CA LEU A 9 -28.83 -1.79 7.08
C LEU A 9 -28.01 -3.05 7.41
N HIS A 10 -28.11 -4.09 6.58
CA HIS A 10 -26.86 -4.67 6.10
C HIS A 10 -26.35 -3.74 4.99
N LEU A 11 -25.97 -2.53 5.38
CA LEU A 11 -25.08 -1.71 4.58
C LEU A 11 -23.74 -2.44 4.65
N ILE A 12 -23.60 -3.48 3.83
CA ILE A 12 -22.30 -4.07 3.56
C ILE A 12 -21.56 -2.95 2.85
N TYR A 13 -20.76 -2.23 3.63
CA TYR A 13 -19.80 -1.29 3.06
C TYR A 13 -18.98 -2.09 2.04
N PRO A 14 -18.79 -1.58 0.83
CA PRO A 14 -17.74 -2.11 -0.01
C PRO A 14 -16.43 -1.78 0.72
N ASP A 15 -15.78 -2.78 1.31
CA ASP A 15 -14.42 -2.64 1.89
C ASP A 15 -13.37 -2.39 0.80
N THR A 16 -13.79 -2.04 -0.43
CA THR A 16 -13.03 -2.37 -1.63
C THR A 16 -13.54 -1.63 -2.88
N ASP A 17 -12.65 -1.00 -3.66
CA ASP A 17 -12.89 -0.25 -4.91
C ASP A 17 -13.38 -1.11 -6.10
N GLY A 18 -14.05 -2.23 -5.84
CA GLY A 18 -14.53 -3.19 -6.86
C GLY A 18 -13.45 -4.09 -7.44
N GLU A 19 -12.18 -3.74 -7.29
CA GLU A 19 -11.01 -4.60 -7.45
C GLU A 19 -10.67 -5.22 -6.09
N PRO A 20 -10.35 -6.51 -5.93
CA PRO A 20 -10.10 -7.11 -4.61
C PRO A 20 -9.06 -6.29 -3.81
N MET A 21 -9.53 -5.37 -2.95
CA MET A 21 -8.70 -4.60 -2.04
C MET A 21 -8.13 -5.63 -1.06
N ALA A 22 -6.82 -5.83 -1.01
CA ALA A 22 -5.81 -4.86 -0.58
C ALA A 22 -5.81 -4.58 0.93
N GLU A 23 -6.61 -5.28 1.75
CA GLU A 23 -6.40 -5.32 3.21
C GLU A 23 -6.68 -6.71 3.78
N ASN A 24 -5.67 -7.59 3.75
CA ASN A 24 -5.61 -8.65 4.74
C ASN A 24 -4.36 -8.45 5.60
N THR A 25 -4.45 -8.71 6.90
CA THR A 25 -3.32 -8.56 7.83
C THR A 25 -2.07 -9.29 7.31
N LEU A 26 -2.25 -10.39 6.59
CA LEU A 26 -1.18 -11.17 6.01
C LEU A 26 -0.39 -10.40 4.92
N GLN A 27 -1.04 -9.67 4.02
CA GLN A 27 -0.40 -8.85 2.98
C GLN A 27 0.41 -7.74 3.64
N PHE A 28 -0.17 -7.08 4.64
CA PHE A 28 0.55 -6.09 5.43
C PHE A 28 1.77 -6.70 6.14
N GLU A 29 1.62 -7.88 6.75
CA GLU A 29 2.74 -8.61 7.36
C GLU A 29 3.85 -8.94 6.36
N TRP A 30 3.50 -9.35 5.13
CA TRP A 30 4.49 -9.59 4.08
C TRP A 30 5.20 -8.31 3.65
N ILE A 31 4.47 -7.21 3.48
CA ILE A 31 5.04 -5.90 3.15
C ILE A 31 6.02 -5.46 4.25
N VAL A 32 5.62 -5.56 5.51
CA VAL A 32 6.48 -5.23 6.67
C VAL A 32 7.71 -6.13 6.70
N LEU A 33 7.55 -7.44 6.51
CA LEU A 33 8.65 -8.39 6.52
C LEU A 33 9.68 -8.07 5.44
N ILE A 34 9.22 -7.84 4.20
CA ILE A 34 10.11 -7.54 3.07
C ILE A 34 10.78 -6.18 3.26
N LYS A 35 10.02 -5.15 3.67
CA LYS A 35 10.55 -3.80 3.93
C LYS A 35 11.63 -3.83 5.00
N LEU A 36 11.36 -4.44 6.16
CA LEU A 36 12.32 -4.51 7.26
C LEU A 36 13.51 -5.41 6.91
N GLY A 37 13.29 -6.49 6.16
CA GLY A 37 14.37 -7.35 5.66
C GLY A 37 15.32 -6.60 4.74
N LEU A 38 14.79 -5.78 3.82
CA LEU A 38 15.61 -4.94 2.94
C LEU A 38 16.35 -3.84 3.71
N GLU A 39 15.71 -3.18 4.68
CA GLU A 39 16.40 -2.24 5.56
C GLU A 39 17.55 -2.90 6.31
N ALA A 40 17.34 -4.11 6.84
CA ALA A 40 18.39 -4.87 7.51
C ALA A 40 19.56 -5.18 6.56
N CYS A 41 19.26 -5.63 5.34
CA CYS A 41 20.27 -5.93 4.31
C CYS A 41 21.11 -4.70 3.90
N PHE A 42 20.55 -3.49 4.00
CA PHE A 42 21.21 -2.25 3.61
C PHE A 42 21.59 -1.35 4.78
N THR A 43 21.64 -1.88 6.01
CA THR A 43 21.96 -1.11 7.23
C THR A 43 23.26 -0.31 7.11
N ASP A 44 24.28 -0.87 6.43
CA ASP A 44 25.59 -0.23 6.27
C ASP A 44 25.68 0.70 5.05
N ARG A 45 24.57 0.88 4.30
CA ARG A 45 24.52 1.67 3.08
C ARG A 45 23.57 2.86 3.20
N TYR A 46 24.15 4.00 3.60
CA TYR A 46 23.43 5.28 3.70
C TYR A 46 22.92 5.83 2.36
N ASP A 47 23.42 5.30 1.23
CA ASP A 47 22.99 5.69 -0.11
C ASP A 47 21.78 4.89 -0.61
N VAL A 48 21.24 3.98 0.21
CA VAL A 48 20.06 3.17 -0.10
C VAL A 48 18.87 3.63 0.75
N PHE A 49 17.75 3.93 0.08
CA PHE A 49 16.49 4.27 0.72
C PHE A 49 15.45 3.18 0.47
N VAL A 50 14.89 2.61 1.53
CA VAL A 50 13.84 1.59 1.45
C VAL A 50 12.51 2.20 1.90
N ALA A 51 11.47 2.01 1.11
CA ALA A 51 10.10 2.45 1.42
C ALA A 51 9.09 1.37 1.06
N GLY A 52 7.93 1.40 1.71
CA GLY A 52 6.77 0.59 1.34
C GLY A 52 5.53 1.46 1.22
N ASP A 53 4.59 1.03 0.39
CA ASP A 53 3.31 1.71 0.14
C ASP A 53 3.44 3.22 -0.13
N LEU A 54 4.45 3.60 -0.93
CA LEU A 54 4.76 4.99 -1.22
C LEU A 54 4.60 5.29 -2.71
N PHE A 55 3.88 6.37 -3.04
CA PHE A 55 3.83 6.86 -4.41
C PHE A 55 5.21 7.30 -4.89
N TRP A 56 5.66 6.67 -5.96
CA TRP A 56 6.88 6.98 -6.68
C TRP A 56 6.58 7.73 -7.97
N TYR A 57 7.18 8.92 -8.12
CA TYR A 57 7.08 9.77 -9.30
C TYR A 57 8.47 9.89 -9.97
N PRO A 58 8.82 8.97 -10.91
CA PRO A 58 10.17 8.91 -11.47
C PRO A 58 10.52 10.08 -12.41
N VAL A 59 9.51 10.76 -12.96
CA VAL A 59 9.70 11.79 -13.98
C VAL A 59 9.19 13.13 -13.46
N GLU A 60 10.11 14.06 -13.26
CA GLU A 60 9.78 15.42 -12.83
C GLU A 60 8.82 16.09 -13.83
N GLY A 61 7.80 16.77 -13.31
CA GLY A 61 6.78 17.44 -14.13
C GLY A 61 5.76 16.51 -14.79
N ARG A 62 5.84 15.19 -14.59
CA ARG A 62 4.92 14.18 -15.13
C ARG A 62 4.23 13.37 -14.03
N PRO A 63 3.27 13.97 -13.28
CA PRO A 63 2.57 13.29 -12.19
C PRO A 63 1.69 12.12 -12.67
N ASP A 64 1.41 12.05 -13.97
CA ASP A 64 0.74 10.94 -14.63
C ASP A 64 1.61 9.67 -14.69
N ILE A 65 2.93 9.82 -14.65
CA ILE A 65 3.87 8.71 -14.56
C ILE A 65 4.12 8.47 -13.06
N ARG A 66 3.29 7.62 -12.45
CA ARG A 66 3.43 7.23 -11.05
C ARG A 66 3.27 5.73 -10.86
N LEU A 67 3.99 5.19 -9.88
CA LEU A 67 3.90 3.81 -9.42
C LEU A 67 3.70 3.81 -7.90
N ALA A 68 2.96 2.84 -7.38
CA ALA A 68 2.84 2.60 -5.94
C ALA A 68 3.25 1.15 -5.69
N PRO A 69 4.57 0.86 -5.62
CA PRO A 69 5.04 -0.47 -5.28
C PRO A 69 4.81 -0.76 -3.79
N ASP A 70 4.47 -2.02 -3.48
CA ASP A 70 4.28 -2.48 -2.10
C ASP A 70 5.55 -2.26 -1.26
N VAL A 71 6.73 -2.54 -1.85
CA VAL A 71 8.06 -2.26 -1.27
C VAL A 71 9.04 -1.88 -2.39
N MET A 72 9.91 -0.89 -2.13
CA MET A 72 10.98 -0.47 -3.04
C MET A 72 12.28 -0.14 -2.31
N ALA A 73 13.40 -0.34 -3.00
CA ALA A 73 14.73 0.10 -2.58
C ALA A 73 15.36 1.00 -3.66
N VAL A 74 15.73 2.22 -3.30
CA VAL A 74 16.35 3.23 -4.17
C VAL A 74 17.83 3.32 -3.83
N ILE A 75 18.70 3.03 -4.80
CA ILE A 75 20.16 3.02 -4.62
C ILE A 75 20.75 4.30 -5.20
N GLY A 76 21.75 4.88 -4.53
CA GLY A 76 22.46 6.07 -5.00
C GLY A 76 21.71 7.36 -4.74
N ARG A 77 20.91 7.42 -3.66
CA ARG A 77 20.29 8.66 -3.23
C ARG A 77 21.39 9.58 -2.68
N HIS A 78 21.77 10.59 -3.47
CA HIS A 78 22.72 11.65 -3.12
C HIS A 78 22.00 12.93 -2.72
#